data_AF-A0A3B4UJ39-F1
#
_entry.id   AF-A0A3B4UJ39-F1
#
_cell.length_a   1.000
_cell.length_b   1.000
_cell.length_c   1.000
_cell.angle_alpha   90.00
_cell.angle_beta   90.00
_cell.angle_gamma   90.00
#
_symmetry.space_group_name_H-M   'P 1'
#
loop_
_entity.id
_entity.type
_entity.pdbx_description
1 polymer ?
#
loop_
_entity_poly.entity_id
_entity_poly.type
_entity_poly.pdbx_seq_one_letter_code
_entity_poly.pdbx_strand_id
1 'polypeptide(L)'
;RGFVQDMEGSSVAMSICNGLRGVLHLADDSYGIEPLDSAPDQHLVYRLQDVTSQPRGCGTPHGDHTHSNATEHAQYGVKRAILHKTHYVELLLVVANDRYNYMNRNETAVREEMVQLANFIDSIYMQLNVRVVLVGLEIWTQQNLINTEGGAGEVLSRFTQWRERELVPRRRHDSAQLILKRSFGVTAGMAFVSTVCSRSHGGGINAFTNNNVPSFASIVAHELGHNLGMNHDDGRSCTCPVSACIMNSGATGSRNFSSCSAEDFEKMILLTGGTCLLNVPRPDEAYSAPYCGNRLVDVGEECDCGSQRECEEDPCCEYQTCKLKSGAQCAYGECCYKCQYQPGGTLCRSSTDECDLPEYCNGSSSFCQGDVFAQNGQPCRNQQAYCYNGKCQHYDGQCQAIFGSKAKAAPEICFKDVNSKGDRFGNCGYQNYGYKKCESRNALCGKLQCSNVQAVTVFGIEPSIISTPIAGAKCYGVDFMLGSDVPDPGMVNEGTKCGDNKVCMNFECRSADVLSYNCDVEKKCHGHGVCNSNRNCHCEDGWAPPFCEVKGYGGSMDSGPTWNGTLTFKLTVSAARFNLRSSNQSPEPLRTTTSLPADVCLHFLNEVQRSHCDRLQ
;
A
#
# COMPACT_ATOMS: atom_id res chain seq x y z
N ARG A 1 1.17 -24.26 -8.00
CA ARG A 1 -0.22 -24.01 -7.51
C ARG A 1 -1.18 -24.78 -8.43
N GLY A 2 -2.42 -25.04 -8.02
CA GLY A 2 -3.38 -25.78 -8.86
C GLY A 2 -4.72 -26.01 -8.17
N PHE A 3 -5.54 -26.86 -8.76
CA PHE A 3 -6.85 -27.27 -8.26
C PHE A 3 -6.84 -28.80 -8.10
N VAL A 4 -7.67 -29.32 -7.20
CA VAL A 4 -7.92 -30.76 -7.13
C VAL A 4 -8.84 -31.12 -8.29
N GLN A 5 -8.41 -32.08 -9.10
CA GLN A 5 -9.16 -32.54 -10.26
C GLN A 5 -10.58 -32.93 -9.86
N ASP A 6 -11.56 -32.49 -10.65
CA ASP A 6 -13.00 -32.75 -10.45
C ASP A 6 -13.59 -32.19 -9.15
N MET A 7 -12.91 -31.24 -8.49
CA MET A 7 -13.42 -30.56 -7.29
C MET A 7 -13.45 -29.05 -7.48
N GLU A 8 -14.64 -28.55 -7.83
CA GLU A 8 -14.88 -27.13 -8.02
C GLU A 8 -14.69 -26.36 -6.70
N GLY A 9 -14.01 -25.21 -6.75
CA GLY A 9 -13.68 -24.40 -5.57
C GLY A 9 -12.50 -24.91 -4.72
N SER A 10 -11.89 -26.05 -5.08
CA SER A 10 -10.66 -26.51 -4.42
C SER A 10 -9.47 -25.61 -4.75
N SER A 11 -8.41 -25.63 -3.94
CA SER A 11 -7.14 -24.99 -4.33
C SER A 11 -5.94 -25.68 -3.70
N VAL A 12 -4.80 -25.65 -4.37
CA VAL A 12 -3.57 -26.30 -3.94
C VAL A 12 -2.39 -25.35 -4.07
N ALA A 13 -1.69 -25.13 -2.97
CA ALA A 13 -0.40 -24.44 -2.94
C ALA A 13 0.67 -25.44 -2.48
N MET A 14 1.46 -25.95 -3.42
CA MET A 14 2.43 -27.01 -3.20
C MET A 14 3.81 -26.59 -3.68
N SER A 15 4.81 -26.88 -2.85
CA SER A 15 6.24 -26.85 -3.16
C SER A 15 6.75 -28.28 -3.24
N ILE A 16 7.56 -28.54 -4.26
CA ILE A 16 8.32 -29.79 -4.40
C ILE A 16 9.81 -29.59 -4.06
N CYS A 17 10.21 -28.37 -3.69
CA CYS A 17 11.57 -28.06 -3.30
C CYS A 17 11.84 -28.67 -1.92
N ASN A 18 12.86 -29.53 -1.82
CA ASN A 18 13.27 -30.20 -0.59
C ASN A 18 12.16 -31.05 0.06
N GLY A 19 11.45 -31.83 -0.77
CA GLY A 19 10.31 -32.67 -0.37
C GLY A 19 8.97 -32.01 -0.66
N LEU A 20 7.90 -32.79 -0.60
CA LEU A 20 6.54 -32.30 -0.83
C LEU A 20 6.08 -31.50 0.39
N ARG A 21 5.88 -30.18 0.22
CA ARG A 21 5.37 -29.29 1.26
C ARG A 21 4.28 -28.42 0.71
N GLY A 22 3.18 -28.23 1.43
CA GLY A 22 2.12 -27.37 0.93
C GLY A 22 0.81 -27.56 1.65
N VAL A 23 -0.23 -27.01 1.05
CA VAL A 23 -1.60 -27.10 1.55
C VAL A 23 -2.55 -27.43 0.42
N LEU A 24 -3.57 -28.21 0.76
CA LEU A 24 -4.69 -28.56 -0.09
C LEU A 24 -5.95 -28.03 0.58
N HIS A 25 -6.74 -27.28 -0.16
CA HIS A 25 -8.04 -26.77 0.23
C HIS A 25 -9.10 -27.52 -0.56
N LEU A 26 -9.94 -28.25 0.15
CA LEU A 26 -11.13 -28.92 -0.38
C LEU A 26 -12.37 -28.10 0.04
N ALA A 27 -13.56 -28.51 -0.42
CA ALA A 27 -14.80 -27.82 -0.11
C ALA A 27 -15.06 -27.68 1.40
N ASP A 28 -14.80 -28.74 2.17
CA ASP A 28 -15.14 -28.82 3.59
C ASP A 28 -13.92 -28.89 4.52
N ASP A 29 -12.74 -29.19 3.99
CA ASP A 29 -11.54 -29.48 4.80
C ASP A 29 -10.28 -28.91 4.14
N SER A 30 -9.28 -28.61 4.96
CA SER A 30 -7.96 -28.20 4.49
C SER A 30 -6.87 -29.07 5.11
N TYR A 31 -5.93 -29.52 4.29
CA TYR A 31 -4.81 -30.36 4.68
C TYR A 31 -3.48 -29.64 4.49
N GLY A 32 -2.57 -29.82 5.44
CA GLY A 32 -1.15 -29.50 5.31
C GLY A 32 -0.39 -30.76 4.96
N ILE A 33 0.64 -30.61 4.13
CA ILE A 33 1.62 -31.65 3.87
C ILE A 33 3.01 -31.07 4.11
N GLU A 34 3.85 -31.79 4.84
CA GLU A 34 5.25 -31.44 5.03
C GLU A 34 6.11 -32.69 5.22
N PRO A 35 7.42 -32.65 4.94
CA PRO A 35 8.31 -33.78 5.11
C PRO A 35 8.57 -33.99 6.60
N LEU A 36 8.69 -35.24 7.01
CA LEU A 36 9.00 -35.58 8.39
C LEU A 36 10.48 -35.25 8.67
N ASP A 37 10.76 -34.46 9.71
CA ASP A 37 12.15 -34.05 10.06
C ASP A 37 13.09 -35.25 10.27
N SER A 38 12.55 -36.37 10.76
CA SER A 38 13.30 -37.62 10.98
C SER A 38 13.43 -38.52 9.76
N ALA A 39 12.62 -38.29 8.71
CA ALA A 39 12.59 -39.09 7.49
C ALA A 39 12.09 -38.20 6.31
N PRO A 40 13.00 -37.48 5.62
CA PRO A 40 12.63 -36.48 4.58
C PRO A 40 11.85 -37.06 3.38
N ASP A 41 11.99 -38.36 3.16
CA ASP A 41 11.31 -39.17 2.14
C ASP A 41 9.90 -39.63 2.57
N GLN A 42 9.48 -39.32 3.80
CA GLN A 42 8.12 -39.48 4.28
C GLN A 42 7.47 -38.10 4.50
N HIS A 43 6.16 -38.01 4.22
CA HIS A 43 5.40 -36.77 4.39
C HIS A 43 4.31 -36.97 5.44
N LEU A 44 4.20 -36.01 6.37
CA LEU A 44 3.08 -35.89 7.26
C LEU A 44 1.95 -35.16 6.52
N VAL A 45 0.79 -35.79 6.45
CA VAL A 45 -0.46 -35.14 6.01
C VAL A 45 -1.33 -34.96 7.24
N TYR A 46 -1.73 -33.72 7.50
CA TYR A 46 -2.52 -33.38 8.69
C TYR A 46 -3.63 -32.41 8.33
N ARG A 47 -4.77 -32.52 9.04
CA ARG A 47 -5.80 -31.50 8.93
C ARG A 47 -5.32 -30.24 9.60
N LEU A 48 -5.51 -29.13 8.94
CA LEU A 48 -4.98 -27.84 9.39
C LEU A 48 -5.69 -27.33 10.64
N GLN A 49 -6.98 -27.69 10.79
CA GLN A 49 -7.76 -27.43 12.02
C GLN A 49 -7.24 -28.18 13.26
N ASP A 50 -6.51 -29.29 13.07
CA ASP A 50 -5.99 -30.11 14.17
C ASP A 50 -4.65 -29.54 14.70
N VAL A 51 -4.07 -28.54 14.01
CA VAL A 51 -2.84 -27.85 14.40
C VAL A 51 -3.15 -26.84 15.51
N THR A 52 -3.13 -27.31 16.75
CA THR A 52 -3.29 -26.46 17.91
C THR A 52 -1.98 -25.72 18.23
N SER A 53 -1.91 -24.43 17.92
CA SER A 53 -1.04 -23.54 18.68
C SER A 53 -1.66 -23.34 20.06
N GLN A 54 -0.85 -23.30 21.13
CA GLN A 54 -1.35 -22.85 22.45
C GLN A 54 -2.17 -21.57 22.26
N PRO A 55 -3.33 -21.42 22.92
CA PRO A 55 -4.19 -20.26 22.74
C PRO A 55 -3.40 -18.99 23.08
N ARG A 56 -3.03 -18.25 22.04
CA ARG A 56 -2.59 -16.86 22.11
C ARG A 56 -3.74 -16.08 21.49
N GLY A 57 -4.50 -15.39 22.32
CA GLY A 57 -5.56 -14.51 21.83
C GLY A 57 -5.03 -13.10 21.64
N CYS A 58 -5.59 -12.29 20.75
CA CYS A 58 -5.52 -10.84 20.88
C CYS A 58 -6.54 -10.45 21.97
N GLY A 59 -6.09 -10.23 23.22
CA GLY A 59 -6.96 -10.10 24.42
C GLY A 59 -8.00 -8.97 24.34
N THR A 60 -9.21 -9.09 24.92
CA THR A 60 -9.54 -9.14 26.38
C THR A 60 -10.80 -9.97 26.73
N PRO A 61 -11.06 -10.30 28.02
CA PRO A 61 -12.23 -11.06 28.45
C PRO A 61 -13.54 -10.26 28.30
N HIS A 62 -14.51 -10.81 27.57
CA HIS A 62 -15.86 -10.26 27.51
C HIS A 62 -16.74 -10.83 28.63
N GLY A 63 -17.37 -9.93 29.38
CA GLY A 63 -18.47 -10.27 30.28
C GLY A 63 -19.73 -10.60 29.48
N ASP A 64 -20.46 -11.61 29.94
CA ASP A 64 -21.76 -12.03 29.41
C ASP A 64 -22.73 -10.85 29.35
N HIS A 65 -23.10 -10.44 28.14
CA HIS A 65 -24.26 -9.61 27.90
C HIS A 65 -25.31 -10.41 27.14
N THR A 66 -26.41 -10.67 27.84
CA THR A 66 -27.60 -11.33 27.33
C THR A 66 -28.28 -10.41 26.30
N HIS A 67 -28.32 -10.86 25.05
CA HIS A 67 -29.05 -10.16 23.99
C HIS A 67 -30.56 -10.40 24.13
N SER A 68 -31.31 -9.30 24.11
CA SER A 68 -32.75 -9.30 23.89
C SER A 68 -33.01 -9.21 22.38
N ASN A 69 -33.83 -10.13 21.87
CA ASN A 69 -34.21 -10.22 20.46
C ASN A 69 -35.02 -9.00 20.04
N ALA A 70 -34.52 -8.25 19.06
CA ALA A 70 -35.33 -7.39 18.20
C ALA A 70 -35.11 -7.80 16.74
N THR A 71 -36.16 -8.32 16.13
CA THR A 71 -36.24 -8.70 14.72
C THR A 71 -36.57 -7.45 13.91
N GLU A 72 -35.67 -7.02 13.03
CA GLU A 72 -36.04 -6.15 11.91
C GLU A 72 -35.44 -6.69 10.60
N HIS A 73 -36.34 -7.08 9.70
CA HIS A 73 -36.06 -7.43 8.32
C HIS A 73 -35.65 -6.19 7.52
N ALA A 74 -34.50 -6.25 6.85
CA ALA A 74 -34.14 -5.28 5.82
C ALA A 74 -33.60 -5.98 4.56
N GLN A 75 -34.50 -6.02 3.58
CA GLN A 75 -34.37 -6.22 2.13
C GLN A 75 -32.99 -6.53 1.52
N TYR A 76 -32.87 -7.77 1.06
CA TYR A 76 -31.96 -8.22 0.01
C TYR A 76 -32.19 -7.46 -1.30
N GLY A 77 -31.12 -6.94 -1.91
CA GLY A 77 -31.08 -6.74 -3.36
C GLY A 77 -30.54 -5.42 -3.90
N VAL A 78 -29.33 -4.96 -3.52
CA VAL A 78 -28.52 -4.08 -4.39
C VAL A 78 -27.03 -4.32 -4.10
N LYS A 79 -26.21 -4.43 -5.17
CA LYS A 79 -24.73 -4.38 -5.21
C LYS A 79 -23.93 -5.68 -4.96
N ARG A 80 -23.99 -6.63 -5.89
CA ARG A 80 -22.88 -7.60 -6.15
C ARG A 80 -21.95 -7.15 -7.29
N ALA A 81 -22.22 -6.00 -7.91
CA ALA A 81 -21.69 -5.65 -9.22
C ALA A 81 -20.25 -5.09 -9.24
N ILE A 82 -19.62 -4.83 -8.09
CA ILE A 82 -18.33 -4.10 -8.03
C ILE A 82 -17.11 -5.04 -7.88
N LEU A 83 -17.27 -6.28 -7.42
CA LEU A 83 -16.17 -7.21 -7.13
C LEU A 83 -15.84 -8.24 -8.24
N HIS A 84 -16.32 -8.05 -9.47
CA HIS A 84 -15.93 -8.96 -10.58
C HIS A 84 -14.45 -8.86 -10.95
N LYS A 85 -13.82 -7.70 -10.71
CA LYS A 85 -12.40 -7.49 -11.01
C LYS A 85 -11.53 -8.08 -9.91
N THR A 86 -10.49 -8.80 -10.33
CA THR A 86 -9.44 -9.27 -9.42
C THR A 86 -8.61 -8.09 -8.93
N HIS A 87 -8.36 -8.06 -7.63
CA HIS A 87 -7.49 -7.09 -6.99
C HIS A 87 -6.13 -7.73 -6.69
N TYR A 88 -5.06 -6.96 -6.73
CA TYR A 88 -3.68 -7.42 -6.55
C TYR A 88 -3.05 -6.68 -5.39
N VAL A 89 -2.45 -7.38 -4.45
CA VAL A 89 -1.66 -6.81 -3.36
C VAL A 89 -0.20 -7.09 -3.65
N GLU A 90 0.55 -6.03 -3.94
CA GLU A 90 2.02 -6.05 -3.97
C GLU A 90 2.56 -6.16 -2.54
N LEU A 91 2.81 -7.39 -2.09
CA LEU A 91 3.31 -7.71 -0.75
C LEU A 91 4.84 -7.68 -0.72
N LEU A 92 5.39 -7.01 0.29
CA LEU A 92 6.81 -7.09 0.61
C LEU A 92 7.00 -7.69 2.01
N LEU A 93 7.82 -8.75 2.11
CA LEU A 93 8.15 -9.37 3.41
C LEU A 93 9.50 -8.88 3.91
N VAL A 94 9.55 -8.45 5.18
CA VAL A 94 10.79 -8.04 5.84
C VAL A 94 11.08 -9.00 6.98
N VAL A 95 12.25 -9.64 6.97
CA VAL A 95 12.65 -10.63 7.97
C VAL A 95 13.65 -10.00 8.93
N ALA A 96 13.27 -9.90 10.20
CA ALA A 96 14.13 -9.36 11.24
C ALA A 96 15.33 -10.28 11.52
N ASN A 97 16.40 -9.69 12.05
CA ASN A 97 17.69 -10.36 12.29
C ASN A 97 17.58 -11.53 13.27
N ASP A 98 16.68 -11.43 14.24
CA ASP A 98 16.39 -12.51 15.19
C ASP A 98 15.81 -13.76 14.48
N ARG A 99 14.91 -13.58 13.51
CA ARG A 99 14.40 -14.67 12.66
C ARG A 99 15.48 -15.23 11.74
N TYR A 100 16.32 -14.38 11.15
CA TYR A 100 17.46 -14.82 10.35
C TYR A 100 18.47 -15.66 11.16
N ASN A 101 18.83 -15.20 12.36
CA ASN A 101 19.71 -15.94 13.26
C ASN A 101 19.09 -17.27 13.69
N TYR A 102 17.78 -17.31 13.95
CA TYR A 102 17.05 -18.52 14.27
C TYR A 102 17.13 -19.57 13.14
N MET A 103 17.12 -19.13 11.89
CA MET A 103 17.27 -19.98 10.70
C MET A 103 18.75 -20.29 10.38
N ASN A 104 19.60 -20.37 11.41
CA ASN A 104 21.03 -20.65 11.29
C ASN A 104 21.78 -19.71 10.33
N ARG A 105 21.31 -18.46 10.18
CA ARG A 105 21.89 -17.48 9.25
C ARG A 105 21.94 -17.99 7.80
N ASN A 106 20.94 -18.77 7.40
CA ASN A 106 20.84 -19.30 6.05
C ASN A 106 19.82 -18.48 5.25
N GLU A 107 20.32 -17.55 4.42
CA GLU A 107 19.47 -16.69 3.58
C GLU A 107 18.58 -17.48 2.62
N THR A 108 19.08 -18.58 2.06
CA THR A 108 18.32 -19.44 1.15
C THR A 108 17.15 -20.10 1.87
N ALA A 109 17.38 -20.63 3.08
CA ALA A 109 16.31 -21.25 3.87
C ALA A 109 15.23 -20.22 4.27
N VAL A 110 15.63 -19.01 4.65
CA VAL A 110 14.70 -17.91 4.93
C VAL A 110 13.90 -17.55 3.67
N ARG A 111 14.56 -17.44 2.51
CA ARG A 111 13.91 -17.13 1.24
C ARG A 111 12.86 -18.18 0.87
N GLU A 112 13.21 -19.46 0.92
CA GLU A 112 12.28 -20.55 0.62
C GLU A 112 11.07 -20.54 1.56
N GLU A 113 11.28 -20.32 2.86
CA GLU A 113 10.21 -20.25 3.85
C GLU A 113 9.28 -19.04 3.60
N MET A 114 9.83 -17.87 3.28
CA MET A 114 9.02 -16.66 3.02
C MET A 114 8.26 -16.74 1.69
N VAL A 115 8.81 -17.38 0.66
CA VAL A 115 8.09 -17.68 -0.58
C VAL A 115 6.94 -18.65 -0.30
N GLN A 116 7.17 -19.68 0.52
CA GLN A 116 6.11 -20.61 0.93
C GLN A 116 5.01 -19.89 1.73
N LEU A 117 5.38 -19.00 2.65
CA LEU A 117 4.45 -18.17 3.40
C LEU A 117 3.58 -17.31 2.47
N ALA A 118 4.18 -16.60 1.51
CA ALA A 118 3.45 -15.79 0.54
C ALA A 118 2.48 -16.62 -0.31
N ASN A 119 2.85 -17.85 -0.70
CA ASN A 119 1.96 -18.77 -1.41
C ASN A 119 0.72 -19.15 -0.59
N PHE A 120 0.86 -19.35 0.71
CA PHE A 120 -0.28 -19.63 1.60
C PHE A 120 -1.17 -18.40 1.81
N ILE A 121 -0.58 -17.22 1.91
CA ILE A 121 -1.34 -15.97 2.02
C ILE A 121 -2.15 -15.75 0.73
N ASP A 122 -1.56 -15.92 -0.46
CA ASP A 122 -2.28 -15.81 -1.73
C ASP A 122 -3.47 -16.78 -1.79
N SER A 123 -3.27 -18.05 -1.41
CA SER A 123 -4.35 -19.05 -1.47
C SER A 123 -5.51 -18.72 -0.53
N ILE A 124 -5.24 -18.09 0.61
CA ILE A 124 -6.27 -17.59 1.52
C ILE A 124 -7.11 -16.47 0.85
N TYR A 125 -6.43 -15.48 0.25
CA TYR A 125 -7.06 -14.29 -0.32
C TYR A 125 -7.81 -14.51 -1.64
N MET A 126 -7.55 -15.61 -2.34
CA MET A 126 -8.31 -16.00 -3.54
C MET A 126 -9.82 -16.08 -3.29
N GLN A 127 -10.25 -16.42 -2.07
CA GLN A 127 -11.66 -16.46 -1.66
C GLN A 127 -12.37 -15.10 -1.80
N LEU A 128 -11.61 -14.00 -1.77
CA LEU A 128 -12.12 -12.63 -1.89
C LEU A 128 -11.84 -12.01 -3.27
N ASN A 129 -11.44 -12.82 -4.26
CA ASN A 129 -10.97 -12.36 -5.56
C ASN A 129 -9.78 -11.38 -5.46
N VAL A 130 -8.92 -11.61 -4.46
CA VAL A 130 -7.68 -10.86 -4.22
C VAL A 130 -6.49 -11.80 -4.45
N ARG A 131 -5.46 -11.29 -5.12
CA ARG A 131 -4.20 -11.98 -5.37
C ARG A 131 -3.11 -11.30 -4.58
N VAL A 132 -2.40 -12.06 -3.75
CA VAL A 132 -1.29 -11.54 -2.95
C VAL A 132 0.02 -11.99 -3.61
N VAL A 133 0.81 -11.02 -4.07
CA VAL A 133 2.00 -11.26 -4.87
C VAL A 133 3.21 -10.77 -4.10
N LEU A 134 4.17 -11.66 -3.83
CA LEU A 134 5.43 -11.28 -3.21
C LEU A 134 6.30 -10.55 -4.23
N VAL A 135 6.41 -9.22 -4.10
CA VAL A 135 7.18 -8.35 -5.01
C VAL A 135 8.59 -7.99 -4.48
N GLY A 136 8.86 -8.37 -3.24
CA GLY A 136 10.12 -8.10 -2.56
C GLY A 136 10.29 -8.88 -1.26
N LEU A 137 11.54 -9.24 -0.97
CA LEU A 137 11.94 -9.86 0.29
C LEU A 137 13.21 -9.16 0.79
N GLU A 138 13.15 -8.55 1.97
CA GLU A 138 14.32 -7.95 2.62
C GLU A 138 14.67 -8.73 3.90
N ILE A 139 15.92 -9.19 4.01
CA ILE A 139 16.41 -9.94 5.17
C ILE A 139 17.46 -9.09 5.88
N TRP A 140 17.23 -8.77 7.15
CA TRP A 140 18.19 -8.02 7.96
C TRP A 140 19.29 -8.94 8.47
N THR A 141 20.31 -9.19 7.65
CA THR A 141 21.35 -10.21 7.92
C THR A 141 22.41 -9.77 8.95
N GLN A 142 22.65 -8.47 9.08
CA GLN A 142 23.66 -7.93 10.00
C GLN A 142 23.05 -7.53 11.36
N GLN A 143 22.03 -6.67 11.33
CA GLN A 143 21.30 -6.18 12.49
C GLN A 143 19.92 -5.66 12.08
N ASN A 144 19.00 -5.50 13.04
CA ASN A 144 17.72 -4.86 12.75
C ASN A 144 17.91 -3.39 12.34
N LEU A 145 17.22 -2.95 11.29
CA LEU A 145 17.27 -1.55 10.82
C LEU A 145 16.35 -0.62 11.62
N ILE A 146 15.52 -1.19 12.49
CA ILE A 146 14.72 -0.47 13.48
C ILE A 146 14.94 -1.07 14.87
N ASN A 147 14.65 -0.30 15.91
CA ASN A 147 14.55 -0.84 17.26
C ASN A 147 13.25 -1.65 17.42
N THR A 148 13.40 -2.96 17.60
CA THR A 148 12.32 -3.93 17.78
C THR A 148 11.92 -4.17 19.24
N GLU A 149 12.45 -3.39 20.18
CA GLU A 149 12.05 -3.42 21.60
C GLU A 149 10.75 -2.65 21.88
N GLY A 150 10.08 -2.99 22.98
CA GLY A 150 8.81 -2.37 23.39
C GLY A 150 7.58 -3.22 23.07
N GLY A 151 6.41 -2.58 23.05
CA GLY A 151 5.13 -3.20 22.69
C GLY A 151 4.88 -3.23 21.19
N ALA A 152 3.90 -4.03 20.74
CA ALA A 152 3.59 -4.22 19.32
C ALA A 152 3.33 -2.89 18.58
N GLY A 153 2.56 -1.97 19.17
CA GLY A 153 2.27 -0.66 18.55
C GLY A 153 3.49 0.23 18.36
N GLU A 154 4.45 0.20 19.29
CA GLU A 154 5.70 0.94 19.13
C GLU A 154 6.54 0.37 17.99
N VAL A 155 6.62 -0.96 17.90
CA VAL A 155 7.39 -1.63 16.84
C VAL A 155 6.73 -1.42 15.48
N LEU A 156 5.40 -1.52 15.38
CA LEU A 156 4.65 -1.24 14.15
C LEU A 156 4.85 0.20 13.69
N SER A 157 4.76 1.17 14.60
CA SER A 157 4.99 2.58 14.28
C SER A 157 6.40 2.83 13.75
N ARG A 158 7.44 2.25 14.37
CA ARG A 158 8.82 2.37 13.86
C ARG A 158 9.01 1.66 12.53
N PHE A 159 8.40 0.49 12.35
CA PHE A 159 8.48 -0.28 11.11
C PHE A 159 7.83 0.48 9.94
N THR A 160 6.65 1.03 10.15
CA THR A 160 5.92 1.80 9.12
C THR A 160 6.62 3.12 8.78
N GLN A 161 7.19 3.83 9.77
CA GLN A 161 8.07 4.99 9.52
C GLN A 161 9.32 4.62 8.72
N TRP A 162 9.99 3.52 9.07
CA TRP A 162 11.16 3.03 8.32
C TRP A 162 10.77 2.59 6.90
N ARG A 163 9.65 1.88 6.76
CA ARG A 163 9.09 1.49 5.46
C ARG A 163 8.88 2.71 4.58
N GLU A 164 8.22 3.74 5.10
CA GLU A 164 7.92 4.98 4.37
C GLU A 164 9.20 5.68 3.88
N ARG A 165 10.21 5.79 4.76
CA ARG A 165 11.41 6.59 4.50
C ARG A 165 12.49 5.87 3.71
N GLU A 166 12.64 4.57 3.95
CA GLU A 166 13.76 3.80 3.43
C GLU A 166 13.30 2.75 2.40
N LEU A 167 12.18 2.06 2.64
CA LEU A 167 11.77 0.92 1.80
C LEU A 167 10.97 1.34 0.56
N VAL A 168 9.91 2.13 0.73
CA VAL A 168 9.04 2.60 -0.37
C VAL A 168 9.84 3.31 -1.46
N PRO A 169 10.82 4.19 -1.16
CA PRO A 169 11.63 4.83 -2.20
C PRO A 169 12.52 3.86 -2.99
N ARG A 170 12.90 2.73 -2.39
CA ARG A 170 13.74 1.70 -3.05
C ARG A 170 12.91 0.72 -3.86
N ARG A 171 11.71 0.38 -3.40
CA ARG A 171 10.83 -0.61 -4.02
C ARG A 171 9.38 -0.25 -3.71
N ARG A 172 8.59 0.05 -4.75
CA ARG A 172 7.15 0.26 -4.60
C ARG A 172 6.47 -1.06 -4.22
N HIS A 173 5.47 -0.97 -3.34
CA HIS A 173 4.66 -2.10 -2.87
C HIS A 173 3.45 -1.54 -2.09
N ASP A 174 2.34 -2.27 -2.07
CA ASP A 174 1.09 -1.83 -1.44
C ASP A 174 1.11 -1.99 0.07
N SER A 175 1.71 -3.09 0.54
CA SER A 175 1.83 -3.42 1.95
C SER A 175 3.13 -4.15 2.27
N ALA A 176 3.76 -3.82 3.39
CA ALA A 176 4.90 -4.59 3.91
C ALA A 176 4.58 -5.25 5.25
N GLN A 177 5.07 -6.48 5.45
CA GLN A 177 4.84 -7.25 6.68
C GLN A 177 6.19 -7.61 7.32
N LEU A 178 6.44 -7.14 8.54
CA LEU A 178 7.65 -7.46 9.32
C LEU A 178 7.47 -8.79 10.06
N ILE A 179 8.41 -9.70 9.87
CA ILE A 179 8.40 -11.04 10.46
C ILE A 179 9.47 -11.10 11.56
N LEU A 180 9.05 -11.30 12.82
CA LEU A 180 9.93 -11.29 13.99
C LEU A 180 9.93 -12.64 14.72
N LYS A 181 11.05 -13.01 15.33
CA LYS A 181 11.16 -14.16 16.25
C LYS A 181 10.98 -13.71 17.71
N ARG A 182 9.96 -12.91 17.96
CA ARG A 182 9.64 -12.30 19.28
C ARG A 182 8.19 -12.57 19.68
N SER A 183 7.90 -12.53 20.97
CA SER A 183 6.53 -12.50 21.50
C SER A 183 6.16 -11.11 21.99
N PHE A 184 4.95 -10.65 21.67
CA PHE A 184 4.34 -9.43 22.24
C PHE A 184 3.31 -9.76 23.33
N GLY A 185 3.49 -10.90 24.01
CA GLY A 185 2.53 -11.40 24.99
C GLY A 185 1.39 -12.13 24.30
N VAL A 186 0.18 -11.55 24.37
CA VAL A 186 -1.04 -12.12 23.79
C VAL A 186 -1.16 -11.77 22.29
N THR A 187 -0.68 -10.57 21.90
CA THR A 187 -0.71 -10.05 20.54
C THR A 187 0.22 -10.84 19.59
N ALA A 188 -0.36 -11.48 18.57
CA ALA A 188 0.37 -12.27 17.57
C ALA A 188 0.84 -11.46 16.36
N GLY A 189 0.14 -10.36 16.06
CA GLY A 189 0.50 -9.40 15.03
C GLY A 189 -0.15 -8.04 15.32
N MET A 190 0.18 -7.05 14.51
CA MET A 190 -0.50 -5.76 14.56
C MET A 190 -0.43 -5.04 13.21
N ALA A 191 -1.54 -4.44 12.78
CA ALA A 191 -1.64 -3.68 11.54
C ALA A 191 -2.72 -2.58 11.62
N PHE A 192 -2.54 -1.51 10.84
CA PHE A 192 -3.55 -0.46 10.73
C PHE A 192 -4.71 -0.90 9.82
N VAL A 193 -5.93 -0.45 10.14
CA VAL A 193 -7.14 -0.79 9.38
C VAL A 193 -7.34 0.14 8.18
N SER A 194 -7.69 -0.41 7.01
CA SER A 194 -7.98 0.34 5.76
C SER A 194 -6.80 1.20 5.28
N THR A 195 -5.57 0.71 5.46
CA THR A 195 -4.35 1.43 5.11
C THR A 195 -3.56 0.79 3.98
N VAL A 196 -4.10 -0.24 3.32
CA VAL A 196 -3.55 -0.70 2.04
C VAL A 196 -3.47 0.48 1.06
N CYS A 197 -2.44 0.52 0.22
CA CYS A 197 -2.05 1.68 -0.59
C CYS A 197 -1.47 2.88 0.18
N SER A 198 -1.64 2.95 1.51
CA SER A 198 -1.08 4.06 2.29
C SER A 198 0.44 3.97 2.30
N ARG A 199 1.07 5.05 1.85
CA ARG A 199 2.53 5.18 1.89
C ARG A 199 3.08 5.11 3.31
N SER A 200 2.37 5.65 4.29
CA SER A 200 2.82 5.73 5.68
C SER A 200 2.34 4.59 6.56
N HIS A 201 1.17 4.01 6.28
CA HIS A 201 0.54 3.03 7.20
C HIS A 201 0.23 1.67 6.55
N GLY A 202 0.58 1.47 5.28
CA GLY A 202 0.39 0.20 4.56
C GLY A 202 1.37 -0.87 5.01
N GLY A 203 1.14 -1.45 6.19
CA GLY A 203 1.93 -2.56 6.68
C GLY A 203 1.51 -3.07 8.05
N GLY A 204 2.17 -4.14 8.46
CA GLY A 204 1.94 -4.84 9.72
C GLY A 204 3.20 -5.51 10.27
N ILE A 205 3.12 -5.96 11.52
CA ILE A 205 4.16 -6.75 12.18
C ILE A 205 3.59 -8.10 12.64
N ASN A 206 4.40 -9.15 12.61
CA ASN A 206 3.94 -10.52 12.82
C ASN A 206 4.95 -11.33 13.65
N ALA A 207 4.49 -11.93 14.74
CA ALA A 207 5.30 -12.69 15.69
C ALA A 207 5.40 -14.18 15.30
N PHE A 208 6.44 -14.56 14.56
CA PHE A 208 6.65 -15.94 14.12
C PHE A 208 7.42 -16.78 15.15
N THR A 209 6.69 -17.39 16.09
CA THR A 209 7.32 -18.09 17.23
C THR A 209 7.35 -19.61 17.16
N ASN A 210 6.39 -20.26 16.49
CA ASN A 210 6.14 -21.71 16.51
C ASN A 210 6.64 -22.48 15.25
N ASN A 211 7.29 -21.79 14.30
CA ASN A 211 7.79 -22.31 13.00
C ASN A 211 6.79 -23.06 12.12
N ASN A 212 5.51 -23.08 12.50
CA ASN A 212 4.45 -23.65 11.68
C ASN A 212 4.03 -22.60 10.64
N VAL A 213 4.64 -22.66 9.45
CA VAL A 213 4.38 -21.69 8.37
C VAL A 213 2.90 -21.61 7.99
N PRO A 214 2.14 -22.73 7.89
CA PRO A 214 0.73 -22.64 7.53
C PRO A 214 -0.15 -21.95 8.59
N SER A 215 0.10 -22.18 9.88
CA SER A 215 -0.57 -21.44 10.98
C SER A 215 -0.15 -19.97 11.00
N PHE A 216 1.15 -19.70 10.76
CA PHE A 216 1.65 -18.34 10.69
C PHE A 216 1.10 -17.54 9.51
N ALA A 217 0.82 -18.20 8.38
CA ALA A 217 0.14 -17.57 7.24
C ALA A 217 -1.23 -17.01 7.61
N SER A 218 -1.97 -17.66 8.52
CA SER A 218 -3.24 -17.15 9.05
C SER A 218 -3.05 -15.83 9.79
N ILE A 219 -1.98 -15.70 10.60
CA ILE A 219 -1.64 -14.45 11.31
C ILE A 219 -1.32 -13.35 10.31
N VAL A 220 -0.42 -13.60 9.35
CA VAL A 220 -0.09 -12.58 8.34
C VAL A 220 -1.30 -12.20 7.49
N ALA A 221 -2.17 -13.17 7.18
CA ALA A 221 -3.41 -12.91 6.46
C ALA A 221 -4.39 -12.06 7.28
N HIS A 222 -4.49 -12.26 8.60
CA HIS A 222 -5.26 -11.43 9.52
C HIS A 222 -4.77 -9.99 9.52
N GLU A 223 -3.46 -9.77 9.71
CA GLU A 223 -2.88 -8.43 9.73
C GLU A 223 -2.99 -7.71 8.38
N LEU A 224 -2.79 -8.44 7.27
CA LEU A 224 -3.05 -7.90 5.94
C LEU A 224 -4.55 -7.60 5.73
N GLY A 225 -5.43 -8.34 6.41
CA GLY A 225 -6.88 -8.17 6.38
C GLY A 225 -7.29 -6.85 6.99
N HIS A 226 -6.67 -6.48 8.11
CA HIS A 226 -6.77 -5.13 8.66
C HIS A 226 -6.34 -4.08 7.64
N ASN A 227 -5.16 -4.21 7.02
CA ASN A 227 -4.73 -3.25 5.99
C ASN A 227 -5.78 -3.14 4.85
N LEU A 228 -6.43 -4.24 4.47
CA LEU A 228 -7.52 -4.33 3.49
C LEU A 228 -8.91 -3.93 4.04
N GLY A 229 -8.98 -3.37 5.24
CA GLY A 229 -10.16 -2.75 5.81
C GLY A 229 -11.06 -3.68 6.63
N MET A 230 -10.65 -4.92 6.86
CA MET A 230 -11.42 -5.90 7.61
C MET A 230 -11.29 -5.67 9.12
N ASN A 231 -12.41 -5.71 9.84
CA ASN A 231 -12.42 -5.68 11.29
C ASN A 231 -12.61 -7.09 11.85
N HIS A 232 -12.50 -7.21 13.17
CA HIS A 232 -12.79 -8.48 13.81
C HIS A 232 -14.24 -8.93 13.64
N ASP A 233 -14.43 -10.24 13.63
CA ASP A 233 -15.75 -10.89 13.52
C ASP A 233 -16.50 -10.95 14.88
N ASP A 234 -15.80 -10.74 15.99
CA ASP A 234 -16.33 -10.90 17.34
C ASP A 234 -17.52 -9.97 17.63
N GLY A 235 -18.58 -10.53 18.22
CA GLY A 235 -19.80 -9.78 18.56
C GLY A 235 -20.66 -9.35 17.36
N ARG A 236 -20.27 -9.70 16.13
CA ARG A 236 -21.03 -9.42 14.91
C ARG A 236 -21.81 -10.66 14.46
N SER A 237 -22.93 -10.45 13.77
CA SER A 237 -23.71 -11.53 13.15
C SER A 237 -23.10 -11.98 11.81
N CYS A 238 -21.88 -12.53 11.85
CA CYS A 238 -21.16 -12.99 10.67
C CYS A 238 -21.45 -14.46 10.35
N THR A 239 -21.51 -14.80 9.07
CA THR A 239 -21.52 -16.20 8.64
C THR A 239 -20.08 -16.67 8.44
N CYS A 240 -19.67 -17.69 9.19
CA CYS A 240 -18.37 -18.35 9.05
C CYS A 240 -18.59 -19.83 8.74
N PRO A 241 -17.92 -20.41 7.73
CA PRO A 241 -18.07 -21.83 7.38
C PRO A 241 -17.49 -22.78 8.44
N VAL A 242 -16.64 -22.26 9.34
CA VAL A 242 -15.98 -23.00 10.42
C VAL A 242 -16.26 -22.31 11.77
N SER A 243 -15.76 -22.87 12.88
CA SER A 243 -16.01 -22.36 14.23
C SER A 243 -15.55 -20.93 14.46
N ALA A 244 -14.45 -20.52 13.82
CA ALA A 244 -13.95 -19.15 13.84
C ALA A 244 -13.19 -18.85 12.55
N CYS A 245 -13.38 -17.66 11.99
CA CYS A 245 -12.77 -17.22 10.74
C CYS A 245 -11.44 -16.49 11.00
N ILE A 246 -10.71 -16.14 9.94
CA ILE A 246 -9.40 -15.46 10.02
C ILE A 246 -9.49 -14.21 10.88
N MET A 247 -10.54 -13.40 10.71
CA MET A 247 -10.71 -12.14 11.43
C MET A 247 -11.29 -12.33 12.84
N ASN A 248 -11.26 -13.53 13.42
CA ASN A 248 -11.49 -13.64 14.86
C ASN A 248 -10.33 -13.00 15.64
N SER A 249 -10.63 -12.32 16.73
CA SER A 249 -9.62 -11.70 17.61
C SER A 249 -8.70 -12.75 18.27
N GLY A 250 -9.12 -14.00 18.39
CA GLY A 250 -8.26 -15.12 18.75
C GLY A 250 -7.48 -15.69 17.56
N ALA A 251 -6.20 -16.04 17.75
CA ALA A 251 -5.47 -16.82 16.76
C ALA A 251 -6.05 -18.24 16.68
N THR A 252 -6.86 -18.48 15.66
CA THR A 252 -7.59 -19.75 15.46
C THR A 252 -6.88 -20.69 14.49
N GLY A 253 -5.90 -20.18 13.72
CA GLY A 253 -5.30 -20.90 12.60
C GLY A 253 -6.27 -21.07 11.42
N SER A 254 -7.44 -20.41 11.46
CA SER A 254 -8.44 -20.44 10.42
C SER A 254 -7.93 -19.87 9.11
N ARG A 255 -8.60 -20.25 8.02
CA ARG A 255 -8.23 -19.88 6.65
C ARG A 255 -9.38 -19.34 5.84
N ASN A 256 -10.56 -19.28 6.46
CA ASN A 256 -11.76 -18.77 5.83
C ASN A 256 -12.01 -17.35 6.33
N PHE A 257 -12.36 -16.48 5.40
CA PHE A 257 -12.94 -15.20 5.73
C PHE A 257 -14.44 -15.35 5.99
N SER A 258 -14.98 -14.52 6.89
CA SER A 258 -16.41 -14.50 7.16
C SER A 258 -17.15 -13.67 6.11
N SER A 259 -18.48 -13.73 6.11
CA SER A 259 -19.29 -12.81 5.31
C SER A 259 -19.02 -11.34 5.65
N CYS A 260 -18.76 -11.02 6.92
CA CYS A 260 -18.45 -9.67 7.37
C CYS A 260 -17.10 -9.19 6.83
N SER A 261 -16.08 -10.05 6.79
CA SER A 261 -14.77 -9.68 6.26
C SER A 261 -14.86 -9.32 4.77
N ALA A 262 -15.66 -10.07 4.00
CA ALA A 262 -15.91 -9.78 2.59
C ALA A 262 -16.65 -8.43 2.40
N GLU A 263 -17.66 -8.15 3.23
CA GLU A 263 -18.40 -6.88 3.21
C GLU A 263 -17.51 -5.68 3.60
N ASP A 264 -16.64 -5.85 4.59
CA ASP A 264 -15.71 -4.82 5.04
C ASP A 264 -14.71 -4.46 3.93
N PHE A 265 -14.15 -5.48 3.24
CA PHE A 265 -13.28 -5.27 2.09
C PHE A 265 -14.01 -4.56 0.94
N GLU A 266 -15.23 -5.00 0.59
CA GLU A 266 -16.04 -4.33 -0.43
C GLU A 266 -16.25 -2.86 -0.08
N LYS A 267 -16.64 -2.58 1.17
CA LYS A 267 -16.86 -1.23 1.66
C LYS A 267 -15.60 -0.38 1.57
N MET A 268 -14.44 -0.93 1.90
CA MET A 268 -13.16 -0.23 1.74
C MET A 268 -12.94 0.17 0.28
N ILE A 269 -13.07 -0.77 -0.66
CA ILE A 269 -12.90 -0.50 -2.10
C ILE A 269 -13.86 0.61 -2.57
N LEU A 270 -15.12 0.58 -2.11
CA LEU A 270 -16.11 1.60 -2.47
C LEU A 270 -15.79 3.00 -1.91
N LEU A 271 -15.14 3.06 -0.73
CA LEU A 271 -14.83 4.32 -0.06
C LEU A 271 -13.48 4.91 -0.53
N THR A 272 -12.47 4.08 -0.71
CA THR A 272 -11.10 4.52 -1.02
C THR A 272 -10.76 4.43 -2.51
N GLY A 273 -11.55 3.68 -3.28
CA GLY A 273 -11.29 3.36 -4.68
C GLY A 273 -10.30 2.21 -4.89
N GLY A 274 -9.48 1.86 -3.88
CA GLY A 274 -8.54 0.73 -3.94
C GLY A 274 -7.59 0.77 -5.14
N THR A 275 -7.21 1.96 -5.61
CA THR A 275 -6.56 2.12 -6.93
C THR A 275 -5.21 1.40 -7.04
N CYS A 276 -4.42 1.32 -5.98
CA CYS A 276 -3.16 0.56 -5.99
C CYS A 276 -3.36 -0.95 -6.14
N LEU A 277 -4.58 -1.44 -5.91
CA LEU A 277 -4.89 -2.86 -5.99
C LEU A 277 -5.34 -3.29 -7.39
N LEU A 278 -5.33 -2.37 -8.36
CA LEU A 278 -5.77 -2.64 -9.72
C LEU A 278 -4.60 -2.89 -10.69
N ASN A 279 -3.38 -2.52 -10.30
CA ASN A 279 -2.19 -2.81 -11.10
C ASN A 279 -1.72 -4.25 -10.87
N VAL A 280 -1.65 -5.01 -11.95
CA VAL A 280 -0.99 -6.31 -11.94
C VAL A 280 0.52 -6.08 -11.77
N PRO A 281 1.17 -6.71 -10.78
CA PRO A 281 2.60 -6.55 -10.53
C PRO A 281 3.43 -6.91 -11.76
N ARG A 282 4.63 -6.32 -11.88
CA ARG A 282 5.47 -6.59 -13.05
C ARG A 282 6.08 -8.00 -12.98
N PRO A 283 6.28 -8.65 -14.13
CA PRO A 283 6.84 -10.00 -14.22
C PRO A 283 8.19 -10.18 -13.50
N ASP A 284 9.07 -9.19 -13.60
CA ASP A 284 10.42 -9.21 -13.02
C ASP A 284 10.44 -8.96 -11.50
N GLU A 285 9.26 -8.69 -10.92
CA GLU A 285 9.14 -8.36 -9.50
C GLU A 285 8.59 -9.51 -8.66
N ALA A 286 7.85 -10.45 -9.26
CA ALA A 286 7.19 -11.53 -8.55
C ALA A 286 8.12 -12.71 -8.23
N TYR A 287 8.04 -13.22 -7.00
CA TYR A 287 8.69 -14.48 -6.58
C TYR A 287 7.79 -15.70 -6.89
N SER A 288 7.36 -15.84 -8.14
CA SER A 288 6.52 -16.94 -8.64
C SER A 288 7.21 -17.73 -9.75
N ALA A 289 6.89 -19.02 -9.85
CA ALA A 289 7.21 -19.80 -11.05
C ALA A 289 6.19 -19.40 -12.14
N PRO A 290 6.64 -19.10 -13.37
CA PRO A 290 5.74 -18.67 -14.43
C PRO A 290 4.63 -19.68 -14.72
N TYR A 291 3.38 -19.20 -14.78
CA TYR A 291 2.23 -20.01 -15.13
C TYR A 291 1.17 -19.20 -15.87
N CYS A 292 0.99 -19.54 -17.14
CA CYS A 292 -0.02 -18.91 -17.98
C CYS A 292 -1.44 -19.37 -17.59
N GLY A 293 -2.28 -18.40 -17.26
CA GLY A 293 -3.68 -18.57 -16.88
C GLY A 293 -3.94 -18.42 -15.38
N ASN A 294 -2.97 -17.91 -14.62
CA ASN A 294 -3.16 -17.57 -13.21
C ASN A 294 -3.56 -16.10 -13.03
N ARG A 295 -3.82 -15.30 -14.07
CA ARG A 295 -4.10 -13.85 -13.99
C ARG A 295 -2.95 -13.00 -13.42
N LEU A 296 -1.72 -13.49 -13.40
CA LEU A 296 -0.51 -12.74 -13.03
C LEU A 296 0.42 -12.79 -14.23
N VAL A 297 0.89 -11.65 -14.71
CA VAL A 297 1.85 -11.65 -15.81
C VAL A 297 3.21 -12.07 -15.28
N ASP A 298 3.61 -13.31 -15.55
CA ASP A 298 4.88 -13.88 -15.10
C ASP A 298 6.01 -13.65 -16.13
N VAL A 299 7.26 -13.93 -15.73
CA VAL A 299 8.43 -13.76 -16.62
C VAL A 299 8.25 -14.57 -17.91
N GLY A 300 8.24 -13.86 -19.05
CA GLY A 300 8.06 -14.44 -20.39
C GLY A 300 6.66 -14.21 -20.99
N GLU A 301 5.71 -13.78 -20.19
CA GLU A 301 4.34 -13.44 -20.59
C GLU A 301 4.21 -11.94 -20.91
N GLU A 302 3.22 -11.59 -21.74
CA GLU A 302 2.89 -10.18 -22.06
C GLU A 302 1.53 -9.77 -21.48
N CYS A 303 0.69 -10.75 -21.15
CA CYS A 303 -0.61 -10.58 -20.52
C CYS A 303 -1.06 -11.93 -19.95
N ASP A 304 -1.95 -11.92 -18.96
CA ASP A 304 -2.62 -13.12 -18.45
C ASP A 304 -4.06 -12.78 -18.05
N CYS A 305 -5.02 -13.29 -18.82
CA CYS A 305 -6.46 -13.08 -18.62
C CYS A 305 -7.14 -14.22 -17.83
N GLY A 306 -6.38 -15.20 -17.34
CA GLY A 306 -6.87 -16.33 -16.57
C GLY A 306 -7.19 -17.56 -17.42
N SER A 307 -8.28 -18.25 -17.08
CA SER A 307 -8.67 -19.48 -17.76
C SER A 307 -9.11 -19.23 -19.21
N GLN A 308 -9.13 -20.28 -20.03
CA GLN A 308 -9.61 -20.22 -21.42
C GLN A 308 -10.95 -19.47 -21.56
N ARG A 309 -11.92 -19.80 -20.69
CA ARG A 309 -13.26 -19.21 -20.71
C ARG A 309 -13.23 -17.72 -20.37
N GLU A 310 -12.33 -17.27 -19.51
CA GLU A 310 -12.21 -15.86 -19.12
C GLU A 310 -11.53 -15.05 -20.24
N CYS A 311 -10.51 -15.64 -20.86
CA CYS A 311 -9.80 -15.05 -21.98
C CYS A 311 -10.59 -14.98 -23.30
N GLU A 312 -11.67 -15.77 -23.44
CA GLU A 312 -12.60 -15.66 -24.57
C GLU A 312 -13.25 -14.27 -24.65
N GLU A 313 -13.46 -13.63 -23.50
CA GLU A 313 -14.02 -12.26 -23.40
C GLU A 313 -12.94 -11.16 -23.49
N ASP A 314 -11.67 -11.50 -23.35
CA ASP A 314 -10.56 -10.54 -23.38
C ASP A 314 -10.14 -10.20 -24.83
N PRO A 315 -10.27 -8.95 -25.30
CA PRO A 315 -9.93 -8.59 -26.67
C PRO A 315 -8.42 -8.44 -26.92
N CYS A 316 -7.60 -8.41 -25.87
CA CYS A 316 -6.19 -8.05 -25.93
C CYS A 316 -5.25 -9.23 -25.69
N CYS A 317 -5.68 -10.26 -24.95
CA CYS A 317 -4.82 -11.35 -24.49
C CYS A 317 -5.22 -12.73 -25.03
N GLU A 318 -4.23 -13.56 -25.37
CA GLU A 318 -4.40 -14.94 -25.83
C GLU A 318 -4.12 -15.97 -24.72
N TYR A 319 -5.08 -16.86 -24.46
CA TYR A 319 -5.07 -17.73 -23.29
C TYR A 319 -4.00 -18.82 -23.33
N GLN A 320 -3.70 -19.37 -24.52
CA GLN A 320 -2.78 -20.51 -24.65
C GLN A 320 -1.32 -20.12 -24.45
N THR A 321 -1.02 -18.84 -24.72
CA THR A 321 0.35 -18.37 -24.85
C THR A 321 0.68 -17.23 -23.90
N CYS A 322 -0.33 -16.61 -23.27
CA CYS A 322 -0.18 -15.42 -22.44
C CYS A 322 0.57 -14.30 -23.18
N LYS A 323 0.23 -14.16 -24.47
CA LYS A 323 0.76 -13.17 -25.40
C LYS A 323 -0.33 -12.23 -25.85
N LEU A 324 0.07 -11.01 -26.19
CA LEU A 324 -0.85 -10.03 -26.73
C LEU A 324 -1.37 -10.52 -28.09
N LYS A 325 -2.67 -10.35 -28.31
CA LYS A 325 -3.31 -10.57 -29.61
C LYS A 325 -2.73 -9.59 -30.63
N SER A 326 -2.76 -9.98 -31.90
CA SER A 326 -2.20 -9.17 -32.99
C SER A 326 -2.81 -7.75 -33.00
N GLY A 327 -1.95 -6.73 -32.98
CA GLY A 327 -2.35 -5.32 -32.95
C GLY A 327 -2.54 -4.73 -31.56
N ALA A 328 -2.52 -5.52 -30.49
CA ALA A 328 -2.55 -5.02 -29.12
C ALA A 328 -1.16 -4.53 -28.66
N GLN A 329 -1.13 -3.40 -27.96
CA GLN A 329 0.05 -2.84 -27.28
C GLN A 329 0.01 -3.07 -25.76
N CYS A 330 -1.17 -3.31 -25.22
CA CYS A 330 -1.40 -3.57 -23.79
C CYS A 330 -2.66 -4.42 -23.61
N ALA A 331 -2.80 -5.03 -22.44
CA ALA A 331 -4.03 -5.73 -22.03
C ALA A 331 -4.62 -5.19 -20.70
N TYR A 332 -3.80 -4.57 -19.86
CA TYR A 332 -4.18 -4.15 -18.49
C TYR A 332 -3.45 -2.85 -18.10
N GLY A 333 -3.90 -2.19 -17.02
CA GLY A 333 -3.34 -0.94 -16.49
C GLY A 333 -4.20 0.30 -16.80
N GLU A 334 -4.05 1.37 -16.00
CA GLU A 334 -4.89 2.59 -16.04
C GLU A 334 -4.70 3.40 -17.34
N CYS A 335 -3.55 3.23 -17.98
CA CYS A 335 -3.20 3.84 -19.26
C CYS A 335 -3.39 2.88 -20.45
N CYS A 336 -4.14 1.79 -20.28
CA CYS A 336 -4.53 0.89 -21.38
C CYS A 336 -6.01 1.08 -21.74
N TYR A 337 -6.31 1.34 -23.01
CA TYR A 337 -7.68 1.44 -23.49
C TYR A 337 -7.83 0.81 -24.86
N LYS A 338 -8.77 -0.13 -24.97
CA LYS A 338 -9.01 -0.92 -26.20
C LYS A 338 -7.71 -1.50 -26.77
N CYS A 339 -6.91 -2.10 -25.89
CA CYS A 339 -5.62 -2.71 -26.19
C CYS A 339 -4.54 -1.76 -26.73
N GLN A 340 -4.70 -0.43 -26.60
CA GLN A 340 -3.72 0.58 -27.00
C GLN A 340 -3.31 1.43 -25.80
N TYR A 341 -2.09 1.98 -25.82
CA TYR A 341 -1.69 2.95 -24.82
C TYR A 341 -2.53 4.23 -24.94
N GLN A 342 -2.98 4.74 -23.80
CA GLN A 342 -3.59 6.05 -23.71
C GLN A 342 -2.56 7.11 -24.11
N PRO A 343 -2.96 8.18 -24.82
CA PRO A 343 -2.05 9.23 -25.23
C PRO A 343 -1.40 9.92 -24.02
N GLY A 344 -0.18 10.44 -24.23
CA GLY A 344 0.51 11.25 -23.22
C GLY A 344 -0.36 12.43 -22.76
N GLY A 345 -0.38 12.77 -21.48
CA GLY A 345 -1.28 13.83 -20.97
C GLY A 345 -2.68 13.36 -20.59
N THR A 346 -3.01 12.09 -20.77
CA THR A 346 -4.28 11.54 -20.25
C THR A 346 -4.18 11.42 -18.73
N LEU A 347 -5.05 12.10 -17.98
CA LEU A 347 -5.11 11.97 -16.52
C LEU A 347 -5.44 10.52 -16.14
N CYS A 348 -4.53 9.84 -15.44
CA CYS A 348 -4.72 8.47 -14.96
C CYS A 348 -4.99 8.39 -13.46
N ARG A 349 -4.49 9.34 -12.67
CA ARG A 349 -4.86 9.49 -11.26
C ARG A 349 -5.10 10.95 -10.91
N SER A 350 -6.26 11.23 -10.32
CA SER A 350 -6.62 12.56 -9.82
C SER A 350 -6.05 12.80 -8.42
N SER A 351 -5.68 14.04 -8.13
CA SER A 351 -5.37 14.48 -6.77
C SER A 351 -6.58 14.35 -5.83
N THR A 352 -6.33 13.90 -4.61
CA THR A 352 -7.35 13.66 -3.57
C THR A 352 -7.32 14.69 -2.42
N ASP A 353 -6.35 15.60 -2.42
CA ASP A 353 -6.10 16.59 -1.37
C ASP A 353 -5.19 17.72 -1.92
N GLU A 354 -5.16 18.90 -1.31
CA GLU A 354 -4.27 19.99 -1.75
C GLU A 354 -2.78 19.63 -1.65
N CYS A 355 -2.44 18.62 -0.85
CA CYS A 355 -1.09 18.09 -0.73
C CYS A 355 -0.79 16.92 -1.68
N ASP A 356 -1.78 16.44 -2.44
CA ASP A 356 -1.66 15.34 -3.40
C ASP A 356 -1.55 15.91 -4.83
N LEU A 357 -0.74 15.31 -5.70
CA LEU A 357 -0.52 15.82 -7.07
C LEU A 357 -1.11 14.85 -8.10
N PRO A 358 -1.64 15.31 -9.24
CA PRO A 358 -2.19 14.42 -10.27
C PRO A 358 -1.10 13.76 -11.14
N GLU A 359 -1.40 12.57 -11.69
CA GLU A 359 -0.54 11.84 -12.63
C GLU A 359 -1.22 11.57 -13.97
N TYR A 360 -0.38 11.55 -15.00
CA TYR A 360 -0.78 11.47 -16.39
C TYR A 360 -0.06 10.33 -17.10
N CYS A 361 -0.76 9.67 -18.02
CA CYS A 361 -0.16 8.70 -18.92
C CYS A 361 0.96 9.35 -19.73
N ASN A 362 2.01 8.59 -20.01
CA ASN A 362 3.15 9.06 -20.80
C ASN A 362 3.02 8.76 -22.31
N GLY A 363 2.02 7.97 -22.72
CA GLY A 363 1.82 7.58 -24.12
C GLY A 363 2.54 6.30 -24.56
N SER A 364 3.35 5.68 -23.68
CA SER A 364 4.21 4.54 -24.03
C SER A 364 4.19 3.41 -23.00
N SER A 365 3.31 3.48 -22.01
CA SER A 365 3.16 2.53 -20.92
C SER A 365 1.68 2.32 -20.65
N SER A 366 1.33 1.10 -20.28
CA SER A 366 -0.03 0.77 -19.85
C SER A 366 -0.32 1.17 -18.41
N PHE A 367 0.72 1.45 -17.62
CA PHE A 367 0.60 1.90 -16.23
C PHE A 367 0.65 3.41 -16.10
N CYS A 368 -0.10 3.94 -15.13
CA CYS A 368 0.05 5.32 -14.68
C CYS A 368 1.47 5.57 -14.11
N GLN A 369 1.91 6.82 -14.14
CA GLN A 369 3.18 7.19 -13.50
C GLN A 369 3.11 7.00 -11.99
N GLY A 370 4.26 6.98 -11.32
CA GLY A 370 4.31 6.79 -9.88
C GLY A 370 3.58 7.92 -9.14
N ASP A 371 2.82 7.56 -8.11
CA ASP A 371 2.13 8.51 -7.22
C ASP A 371 3.14 9.44 -6.55
N VAL A 372 3.01 10.74 -6.82
CA VAL A 372 3.79 11.80 -6.21
C VAL A 372 2.87 12.81 -5.54
N PHE A 373 3.37 13.42 -4.47
CA PHE A 373 2.63 14.38 -3.66
C PHE A 373 3.53 15.55 -3.25
N ALA A 374 2.95 16.63 -2.74
CA ALA A 374 3.73 17.77 -2.24
C ALA A 374 4.68 17.33 -1.11
N GLN A 375 5.93 17.79 -1.15
CA GLN A 375 6.96 17.39 -0.19
C GLN A 375 6.49 17.58 1.26
N ASN A 376 6.75 16.59 2.12
CA ASN A 376 6.43 16.67 3.55
C ASN A 376 6.98 17.96 4.16
N GLY A 377 6.13 18.69 4.88
CA GLY A 377 6.43 20.00 5.46
C GLY A 377 6.05 21.19 4.58
N GLN A 378 5.58 20.98 3.34
CA GLN A 378 4.92 22.02 2.55
C GLN A 378 3.75 22.61 3.35
N PRO A 379 3.67 23.94 3.55
CA PRO A 379 2.54 24.56 4.22
C PRO A 379 1.24 24.38 3.42
N CYS A 380 0.15 24.05 4.11
CA CYS A 380 -1.19 23.89 3.53
C CYS A 380 -2.24 24.62 4.40
N ARG A 381 -3.48 24.76 3.90
CA ARG A 381 -4.53 25.59 4.53
C ARG A 381 -4.06 26.97 4.98
N ASN A 382 -3.51 27.77 4.07
CA ASN A 382 -2.99 29.11 4.39
C ASN A 382 -1.97 29.11 5.55
N GLN A 383 -1.02 28.16 5.54
CA GLN A 383 0.05 27.99 6.56
C GLN A 383 -0.44 27.54 7.95
N GLN A 384 -1.69 27.12 8.06
CA GLN A 384 -2.26 26.60 9.30
C GLN A 384 -1.92 25.12 9.55
N ALA A 385 -1.45 24.40 8.54
CA ALA A 385 -1.10 23.00 8.61
C ALA A 385 0.09 22.68 7.70
N TYR A 386 0.53 21.42 7.73
CA TYR A 386 1.59 20.90 6.88
C TYR A 386 1.12 19.69 6.07
N CYS A 387 1.60 19.60 4.84
CA CYS A 387 1.51 18.39 4.04
C CYS A 387 2.35 17.28 4.68
N TYR A 388 1.76 16.11 4.83
CA TYR A 388 2.46 14.90 5.24
C TYR A 388 1.83 13.69 4.53
N ASN A 389 2.63 13.03 3.69
CA ASN A 389 2.22 11.89 2.87
C ASN A 389 0.98 12.17 2.01
N GLY A 390 1.02 13.28 1.27
CA GLY A 390 -0.03 13.67 0.34
C GLY A 390 -1.33 14.14 0.97
N LYS A 391 -1.39 14.29 2.30
CA LYS A 391 -2.53 14.87 3.01
C LYS A 391 -2.14 16.10 3.78
N CYS A 392 -2.99 17.12 3.76
CA CYS A 392 -2.88 18.26 4.66
C CYS A 392 -3.33 17.86 6.07
N GLN A 393 -2.39 17.63 6.99
CA GLN A 393 -2.70 17.06 8.31
C GLN A 393 -3.21 18.12 9.29
N HIS A 394 -4.45 17.95 9.76
CA HIS A 394 -5.09 18.87 10.71
C HIS A 394 -6.21 18.17 11.49
N TYR A 395 -6.44 18.63 12.74
CA TYR A 395 -7.38 18.01 13.67
C TYR A 395 -8.82 17.93 13.16
N ASP A 396 -9.33 19.02 12.56
CA ASP A 396 -10.71 19.06 12.05
C ASP A 396 -10.91 18.01 10.94
N GLY A 397 -9.94 17.88 10.02
CA GLY A 397 -10.01 16.91 8.93
C GLY A 397 -10.02 15.48 9.44
N GLN A 398 -9.22 15.18 10.46
CA GLN A 398 -9.24 13.85 11.09
C GLN A 398 -10.58 13.59 11.82
N CYS A 399 -11.09 14.56 12.59
CA CYS A 399 -12.40 14.43 13.23
C CYS A 399 -13.52 14.21 12.20
N GLN A 400 -13.46 14.90 11.06
CA GLN A 400 -14.44 14.77 9.98
C GLN A 400 -14.35 13.43 9.27
N ALA A 401 -13.14 12.92 9.04
CA ALA A 401 -12.93 11.60 8.46
C ALA A 401 -13.50 10.48 9.33
N ILE A 402 -13.42 10.63 10.66
CA ILE A 402 -13.87 9.63 11.63
C ILE A 402 -15.38 9.75 11.92
N PHE A 403 -15.87 10.96 12.22
CA PHE A 403 -17.24 11.17 12.75
C PHE A 403 -18.18 11.89 11.77
N GLY A 404 -17.73 12.15 10.55
CA GLY A 404 -18.48 12.83 9.51
C GLY A 404 -18.31 14.35 9.49
N SER A 405 -18.81 14.98 8.44
CA SER A 405 -18.52 16.39 8.08
C SER A 405 -18.89 17.45 9.12
N LYS A 406 -19.74 17.13 10.10
CA LYS A 406 -20.15 18.06 11.17
C LYS A 406 -19.19 18.08 12.36
N ALA A 407 -18.33 17.07 12.47
CA ALA A 407 -17.36 16.98 13.54
C ALA A 407 -16.24 18.02 13.38
N LYS A 408 -15.68 18.43 14.51
CA LYS A 408 -14.57 19.40 14.58
C LYS A 408 -13.63 19.02 15.71
N ALA A 409 -12.41 19.53 15.69
CA ALA A 409 -11.50 19.44 16.83
C ALA A 409 -12.14 20.05 18.08
N ALA A 410 -11.92 19.42 19.23
CA ALA A 410 -12.29 19.98 20.51
C ALA A 410 -11.31 21.11 20.91
N PRO A 411 -11.70 22.00 21.84
CA PRO A 411 -10.77 22.99 22.39
C PRO A 411 -9.53 22.34 23.01
N GLU A 412 -8.40 23.05 22.98
CA GLU A 412 -7.09 22.55 23.48
C GLU A 412 -7.14 22.05 24.93
N ILE A 413 -7.99 22.65 25.77
CA ILE A 413 -8.19 22.20 27.16
C ILE A 413 -8.65 20.73 27.23
N CYS A 414 -9.47 20.28 26.27
CA CYS A 414 -9.89 18.88 26.19
C CYS A 414 -8.70 17.96 25.95
N PHE A 415 -7.82 18.30 25.00
CA PHE A 415 -6.60 17.52 24.75
C PHE A 415 -5.73 17.47 26.00
N LYS A 416 -5.46 18.61 26.64
CA LYS A 416 -4.61 18.70 27.82
C LYS A 416 -5.14 17.91 29.00
N ASP A 417 -6.42 18.07 29.33
CA ASP A 417 -6.98 17.45 30.53
C ASP A 417 -7.30 15.98 30.33
N VAL A 418 -7.88 15.59 29.19
CA VAL A 418 -8.21 14.19 28.90
C VAL A 418 -6.93 13.37 28.68
N ASN A 419 -5.98 13.85 27.88
CA ASN A 419 -4.75 13.07 27.60
C ASN A 419 -3.77 13.01 28.78
N SER A 420 -3.93 13.86 29.79
CA SER A 420 -3.18 13.76 31.05
C SER A 420 -3.60 12.55 31.92
N LYS A 421 -4.78 11.96 31.65
CA LYS A 421 -5.32 10.84 32.45
C LYS A 421 -4.56 9.55 32.21
N GLY A 422 -4.13 9.29 30.98
CA GLY A 422 -3.44 8.06 30.61
C GLY A 422 -4.37 6.87 30.75
N ASP A 423 -5.54 6.95 30.13
CA ASP A 423 -6.53 5.88 30.06
C ASP A 423 -6.96 5.64 28.60
N ARG A 424 -7.95 4.75 28.39
CA ARG A 424 -8.45 4.38 27.06
C ARG A 424 -9.04 5.55 26.26
N PHE A 425 -9.42 6.63 26.91
CA PHE A 425 -10.05 7.81 26.29
C PHE A 425 -9.10 8.99 26.13
N GLY A 426 -7.97 8.98 26.82
CA GLY A 426 -6.96 10.03 26.75
C GLY A 426 -5.57 9.56 27.16
N ASN A 427 -4.66 9.49 26.19
CA ASN A 427 -3.29 9.00 26.40
C ASN A 427 -2.34 9.46 25.28
N CYS A 428 -1.04 9.21 25.47
CA CYS A 428 0.03 9.38 24.47
C CYS A 428 0.60 8.02 24.06
N GLY A 429 -0.30 7.12 23.65
CA GLY A 429 0.02 5.77 23.23
C GLY A 429 -0.06 4.73 24.35
N TYR A 430 0.07 3.47 23.95
CA TYR A 430 0.01 2.31 24.81
C TYR A 430 1.41 1.70 24.98
N GLN A 431 1.81 1.41 26.22
CA GLN A 431 3.07 0.75 26.55
C GLN A 431 2.81 -0.57 27.28
N ASN A 432 3.84 -1.40 27.47
CA ASN A 432 3.73 -2.72 28.11
C ASN A 432 3.04 -2.73 29.51
N TYR A 433 2.93 -1.58 30.18
CA TYR A 433 2.29 -1.41 31.50
C TYR A 433 0.98 -0.62 31.46
N GLY A 434 0.40 -0.38 30.27
CA GLY A 434 -0.85 0.35 30.08
C GLY A 434 -0.70 1.67 29.31
N TYR A 435 -1.75 2.49 29.36
CA TYR A 435 -1.82 3.78 28.67
C TYR A 435 -0.86 4.81 29.26
N LYS A 436 -0.05 5.44 28.40
CA LYS A 436 0.90 6.48 28.80
C LYS A 436 0.18 7.81 28.98
N LYS A 437 0.39 8.47 30.13
CA LYS A 437 -0.06 9.86 30.35
C LYS A 437 0.71 10.81 29.45
N CYS A 438 0.02 11.77 28.83
CA CYS A 438 0.69 12.82 28.08
C CYS A 438 1.30 13.87 29.00
N GLU A 439 2.52 14.29 28.69
CA GLU A 439 3.02 15.59 29.14
C GLU A 439 2.19 16.71 28.49
N SER A 440 2.00 17.84 29.19
CA SER A 440 1.16 18.94 28.69
C SER A 440 1.58 19.44 27.30
N ARG A 441 2.89 19.48 27.02
CA ARG A 441 3.42 19.87 25.69
C ARG A 441 3.10 18.88 24.56
N ASN A 442 2.82 17.63 24.89
CA ASN A 442 2.53 16.55 23.95
C ASN A 442 1.04 16.22 23.87
N ALA A 443 0.20 16.87 24.70
CA ALA A 443 -1.21 16.55 24.79
C ALA A 443 -1.95 16.68 23.45
N LEU A 444 -1.53 17.58 22.58
CA LEU A 444 -2.08 17.76 21.23
C LEU A 444 -1.64 16.69 20.21
N CYS A 445 -0.79 15.76 20.61
CA CYS A 445 -0.32 14.63 19.80
C CYS A 445 -0.70 13.27 20.39
N GLY A 446 -1.47 13.26 21.47
CA GLY A 446 -2.03 12.06 22.04
C GLY A 446 -3.31 11.63 21.35
N LYS A 447 -4.30 11.21 22.14
CA LYS A 447 -5.63 10.88 21.67
C LYS A 447 -6.35 12.12 21.12
N LEU A 448 -6.91 12.00 19.93
CA LEU A 448 -7.73 13.02 19.26
C LEU A 448 -8.97 13.32 20.09
N GLN A 449 -9.22 14.60 20.33
CA GLN A 449 -10.45 15.07 20.98
C GLN A 449 -11.28 15.83 19.96
N CYS A 450 -12.52 15.37 19.75
CA CYS A 450 -13.45 15.98 18.80
C CYS A 450 -14.67 16.57 19.52
N SER A 451 -15.39 17.45 18.84
CA SER A 451 -16.66 18.03 19.22
C SER A 451 -17.69 17.74 18.12
N ASN A 452 -18.99 17.87 18.45
CA ASN A 452 -20.10 17.47 17.58
C ASN A 452 -20.02 16.01 17.11
N VAL A 453 -19.50 15.14 17.97
CA VAL A 453 -19.43 13.70 17.72
C VAL A 453 -20.85 13.14 17.77
N GLN A 454 -21.29 12.53 16.67
CA GLN A 454 -22.51 11.72 16.65
C GLN A 454 -22.11 10.26 16.92
N ALA A 455 -22.95 9.54 17.67
CA ALA A 455 -22.78 8.10 17.82
C ALA A 455 -23.14 7.45 16.47
N VAL A 456 -22.12 7.25 15.65
CA VAL A 456 -22.19 6.55 14.36
C VAL A 456 -21.20 5.40 14.40
N THR A 457 -21.50 4.35 13.65
CA THR A 457 -20.54 3.25 13.47
C THR A 457 -19.35 3.78 12.66
N VAL A 458 -18.16 3.72 13.24
CA VAL A 458 -16.91 4.07 12.58
C VAL A 458 -16.21 2.76 12.26
N PHE A 459 -15.85 2.55 11.00
CA PHE A 459 -15.33 1.26 10.51
C PHE A 459 -16.27 0.08 10.77
N GLY A 460 -17.59 0.31 10.92
CA GLY A 460 -18.54 -0.78 11.21
C GLY A 460 -18.61 -1.18 12.69
N ILE A 461 -17.90 -0.47 13.57
CA ILE A 461 -17.90 -0.69 15.03
C ILE A 461 -18.52 0.53 15.72
N GLU A 462 -19.36 0.29 16.72
CA GLU A 462 -19.90 1.35 17.58
C GLU A 462 -18.87 1.68 18.67
N PRO A 463 -18.27 2.89 18.65
CA PRO A 463 -17.24 3.21 19.62
C PRO A 463 -17.83 3.55 20.99
N SER A 464 -17.08 3.24 22.05
CA SER A 464 -17.35 3.75 23.39
C SER A 464 -17.03 5.25 23.43
N ILE A 465 -18.02 6.09 23.74
CA ILE A 465 -17.82 7.54 23.84
C ILE A 465 -18.03 7.99 25.29
N ILE A 466 -17.04 8.69 25.85
CA ILE A 466 -17.18 9.39 27.13
C ILE A 466 -17.25 10.90 26.89
N SER A 467 -18.21 11.56 27.51
CA SER A 467 -18.34 13.02 27.49
C SER A 467 -18.00 13.58 28.87
N THR A 468 -16.90 14.33 28.96
CA THR A 468 -16.48 15.00 30.19
C THR A 468 -16.66 16.52 30.06
N PRO A 469 -17.42 17.19 30.94
CA PRO A 469 -17.49 18.64 30.97
C PRO A 469 -16.21 19.22 31.61
N ILE A 470 -15.46 20.01 30.85
CA ILE A 470 -14.18 20.59 31.27
C ILE A 470 -14.16 22.08 30.92
N ALA A 471 -14.02 22.94 31.93
CA ALA A 471 -13.93 24.41 31.78
C ALA A 471 -15.02 25.02 30.88
N GLY A 472 -16.25 24.48 30.92
CA GLY A 472 -17.38 24.93 30.10
C GLY A 472 -17.47 24.30 28.69
N ALA A 473 -16.47 23.53 28.27
CA ALA A 473 -16.52 22.72 27.05
C ALA A 473 -16.97 21.29 27.35
N LYS A 474 -17.61 20.63 26.37
CA LYS A 474 -17.85 19.17 26.40
C LYS A 474 -16.74 18.48 25.61
N CYS A 475 -15.91 17.70 26.30
CA CYS A 475 -14.81 16.95 25.72
C CYS A 475 -15.24 15.51 25.49
N TYR A 476 -15.12 15.03 24.24
CA TYR A 476 -15.48 13.68 23.86
C TYR A 476 -14.21 12.84 23.70
N GLY A 477 -14.01 11.91 24.62
CA GLY A 477 -13.02 10.85 24.49
C GLY A 477 -13.68 9.64 23.84
N VAL A 478 -12.99 8.99 22.89
CA VAL A 478 -13.56 7.89 22.12
C VAL A 478 -12.64 6.69 22.18
N ASP A 479 -13.19 5.51 22.42
CA ASP A 479 -12.46 4.23 22.41
C ASP A 479 -13.16 3.31 21.40
N PHE A 480 -12.45 2.94 20.34
CA PHE A 480 -13.02 2.14 19.25
C PHE A 480 -13.05 0.65 19.56
N MET A 481 -12.37 0.20 20.62
CA MET A 481 -12.35 -1.22 21.04
C MET A 481 -12.00 -2.19 19.89
N LEU A 482 -11.06 -1.82 19.02
CA LEU A 482 -10.70 -2.56 17.79
C LEU A 482 -9.82 -3.80 18.02
N GLY A 483 -9.55 -4.16 19.28
CA GLY A 483 -8.58 -5.21 19.61
C GLY A 483 -7.17 -4.67 19.86
N SER A 484 -6.29 -5.57 20.33
CA SER A 484 -4.90 -5.23 20.72
C SER A 484 -3.90 -5.22 19.55
N ASP A 485 -4.37 -5.60 18.38
CA ASP A 485 -3.71 -5.82 17.08
C ASP A 485 -4.08 -4.75 16.05
N VAL A 486 -4.99 -3.83 16.38
CA VAL A 486 -5.27 -2.65 15.58
C VAL A 486 -4.85 -1.39 16.36
N PRO A 487 -3.94 -0.56 15.83
CA PRO A 487 -3.68 0.74 16.41
C PRO A 487 -4.92 1.62 16.41
N ASP A 488 -5.09 2.34 17.49
CA ASP A 488 -6.26 3.17 17.72
C ASP A 488 -6.36 4.33 16.71
N PRO A 489 -7.39 4.36 15.82
CA PRO A 489 -7.54 5.40 14.80
C PRO A 489 -7.92 6.76 15.39
N GLY A 490 -8.28 6.79 16.67
CA GLY A 490 -8.50 8.01 17.44
C GLY A 490 -7.23 8.67 17.96
N MET A 491 -6.04 8.22 17.57
CA MET A 491 -4.78 8.93 17.87
C MET A 491 -4.53 10.02 16.85
N VAL A 492 -4.00 11.17 17.28
CA VAL A 492 -3.69 12.28 16.36
C VAL A 492 -2.70 11.81 15.28
N ASN A 493 -3.03 12.06 14.02
CA ASN A 493 -2.20 11.68 12.90
C ASN A 493 -0.82 12.35 12.96
N GLU A 494 0.19 11.58 12.59
CA GLU A 494 1.54 12.07 12.34
C GLU A 494 1.55 13.19 11.28
N GLY A 495 2.40 14.19 11.49
CA GLY A 495 2.50 15.38 10.64
C GLY A 495 1.52 16.50 10.99
N THR A 496 0.54 16.25 11.87
CA THR A 496 -0.41 17.27 12.34
C THR A 496 0.31 18.39 13.08
N LYS A 497 0.02 19.64 12.72
CA LYS A 497 0.59 20.82 13.39
C LYS A 497 0.09 20.92 14.84
N CYS A 498 1.00 20.86 15.80
CA CYS A 498 0.69 20.95 17.25
C CYS A 498 1.19 22.23 17.92
N GLY A 499 1.80 23.12 17.15
CA GLY A 499 2.28 24.43 17.58
C GLY A 499 3.06 25.13 16.47
N ASP A 500 3.56 26.33 16.76
CA ASP A 500 4.37 27.08 15.81
C ASP A 500 5.67 26.32 15.50
N ASN A 501 5.92 26.06 14.21
CA ASN A 501 7.02 25.24 13.71
C ASN A 501 7.12 23.85 14.40
N LYS A 502 5.98 23.27 14.77
CA LYS A 502 5.94 21.94 15.41
C LYS A 502 4.89 21.02 14.80
N VAL A 503 5.19 19.73 14.81
CA VAL A 503 4.32 18.66 14.31
C VAL A 503 4.29 17.47 15.27
N CYS A 504 3.18 16.73 15.24
CA CYS A 504 3.04 15.47 15.95
C CYS A 504 3.83 14.37 15.27
N MET A 505 4.71 13.72 16.02
CA MET A 505 5.48 12.54 15.61
C MET A 505 5.64 11.63 16.82
N ASN A 506 5.33 10.33 16.68
CA ASN A 506 5.45 9.35 17.76
C ASN A 506 4.78 9.80 19.08
N PHE A 507 3.56 10.35 18.98
CA PHE A 507 2.79 10.90 20.11
C PHE A 507 3.41 12.11 20.83
N GLU A 508 4.43 12.74 20.23
CA GLU A 508 5.11 13.91 20.79
C GLU A 508 5.01 15.13 19.86
N CYS A 509 4.94 16.33 20.45
CA CYS A 509 4.96 17.57 19.69
C CYS A 509 6.40 18.04 19.50
N ARG A 510 6.96 17.76 18.31
CA ARG A 510 8.39 17.95 17.98
C ARG A 510 8.58 19.07 16.96
N SER A 511 9.81 19.53 16.75
CA SER A 511 10.12 20.52 15.70
C SER A 511 9.69 20.00 14.32
N ALA A 512 9.13 20.86 13.48
CA ALA A 512 8.77 20.58 12.10
C ALA A 512 9.99 20.19 11.24
N ASP A 513 11.21 20.51 11.68
CA ASP A 513 12.46 20.13 11.01
C ASP A 513 12.59 18.61 10.78
N VAL A 514 11.91 17.80 11.60
CA VAL A 514 11.87 16.33 11.44
C VAL A 514 11.31 15.89 10.09
N LEU A 515 10.49 16.74 9.44
CA LEU A 515 9.94 16.49 8.11
C LEU A 515 10.98 16.68 6.99
N SER A 516 12.14 17.26 7.30
CA SER A 516 13.24 17.47 6.36
C SER A 516 12.83 18.23 5.08
N TYR A 517 11.90 19.19 5.22
CA TYR A 517 11.50 20.07 4.13
C TYR A 517 12.66 21.00 3.77
N ASN A 518 13.11 20.93 2.51
CA ASN A 518 14.28 21.67 2.05
C ASN A 518 14.09 22.30 0.66
N CYS A 519 12.85 22.52 0.26
CA CYS A 519 12.53 23.16 -1.01
C CYS A 519 12.39 24.67 -0.84
N ASP A 520 13.27 25.43 -1.51
CA ASP A 520 13.07 26.86 -1.74
C ASP A 520 12.33 27.02 -3.06
N VAL A 521 11.00 27.13 -3.01
CA VAL A 521 10.13 27.15 -4.19
C VAL A 521 10.45 28.31 -5.13
N GLU A 522 10.79 29.48 -4.57
CA GLU A 522 11.14 30.68 -5.33
C GLU A 522 12.42 30.46 -6.15
N LYS A 523 13.43 29.81 -5.57
CA LYS A 523 14.70 29.56 -6.28
C LYS A 523 14.66 28.33 -7.16
N LYS A 524 13.97 27.28 -6.73
CA LYS A 524 14.04 25.96 -7.36
C LYS A 524 12.97 25.76 -8.43
N CYS A 525 11.77 26.25 -8.17
CA CYS A 525 10.62 26.12 -9.05
C CYS A 525 10.14 27.48 -9.58
N HIS A 526 10.99 28.53 -9.49
CA HIS A 526 10.73 29.89 -9.95
C HIS A 526 9.39 30.49 -9.46
N GLY A 527 8.88 30.05 -8.30
CA GLY A 527 7.59 30.49 -7.77
C GLY A 527 6.37 30.01 -8.57
N HIS A 528 6.55 29.03 -9.47
CA HIS A 528 5.55 28.56 -10.43
C HIS A 528 5.21 27.07 -10.28
N GLY A 529 5.27 26.57 -9.04
CA GLY A 529 5.00 25.17 -8.72
C GLY A 529 5.34 24.82 -7.27
N VAL A 530 5.39 23.53 -6.98
CA VAL A 530 5.77 22.98 -5.68
C VAL A 530 6.82 21.87 -5.84
N CYS A 531 7.64 21.62 -4.81
CA CYS A 531 8.44 20.41 -4.81
C CYS A 531 7.56 19.20 -4.48
N ASN A 532 7.65 18.16 -5.29
CA ASN A 532 7.02 16.87 -5.02
C ASN A 532 7.86 16.01 -4.05
N SER A 533 7.36 14.82 -3.72
CA SER A 533 7.97 13.84 -2.82
C SER A 533 9.34 13.33 -3.28
N ASN A 534 9.64 13.42 -4.59
CA ASN A 534 10.95 13.10 -5.17
C ASN A 534 11.89 14.31 -5.18
N ARG A 535 11.46 15.44 -4.59
CA ARG A 535 12.18 16.72 -4.56
C ARG A 535 12.39 17.32 -5.96
N ASN A 536 11.54 17.03 -6.93
CA ASN A 536 11.50 17.73 -8.22
C ASN A 536 10.33 18.71 -8.24
N CYS A 537 10.35 19.69 -9.15
CA CYS A 537 9.22 20.61 -9.26
C CYS A 537 8.05 19.96 -10.00
N HIS A 538 6.86 20.15 -9.43
CA HIS A 538 5.58 19.97 -10.10
C HIS A 538 5.04 21.36 -10.44
N CYS A 539 5.05 21.69 -11.72
CA CYS A 539 4.75 23.02 -12.24
C CYS A 539 3.25 23.23 -12.41
N GLU A 540 2.83 24.47 -12.16
CA GLU A 540 1.47 24.93 -12.45
C GLU A 540 1.23 24.96 -13.97
N ASP A 541 -0.05 24.93 -14.36
CA ASP A 541 -0.43 25.14 -15.76
C ASP A 541 0.14 26.48 -16.28
N GLY A 542 0.66 26.45 -17.50
CA GLY A 542 1.40 27.58 -18.08
C GLY A 542 2.92 27.51 -17.88
N TRP A 543 3.46 26.58 -17.08
CA TRP A 543 4.90 26.42 -16.85
C TRP A 543 5.40 25.00 -17.10
N ALA A 544 6.65 24.83 -17.53
CA ALA A 544 7.22 23.53 -17.88
C ALA A 544 8.20 23.01 -16.82
N PRO A 545 8.17 21.71 -16.48
CA PRO A 545 9.27 21.07 -15.75
C PRO A 545 10.58 21.14 -16.56
N PRO A 546 11.76 21.03 -15.92
CA PRO A 546 11.97 20.59 -14.53
C PRO A 546 12.00 21.72 -13.48
N PHE A 547 12.09 22.99 -13.88
CA PHE A 547 12.28 24.12 -12.95
C PHE A 547 11.14 25.15 -12.96
N CYS A 548 10.12 24.95 -13.79
CA CYS A 548 8.99 25.89 -13.95
C CYS A 548 9.40 27.31 -14.38
N GLU A 549 10.53 27.43 -15.10
CA GLU A 549 11.08 28.71 -15.56
C GLU A 549 10.50 29.17 -16.90
N VAL A 550 10.11 28.22 -17.75
CA VAL A 550 9.65 28.48 -19.12
C VAL A 550 8.20 28.08 -19.29
N LYS A 551 7.52 28.68 -20.27
CA LYS A 551 6.11 28.38 -20.53
C LYS A 551 5.91 26.92 -20.94
N GLY A 552 4.89 26.27 -20.39
CA GLY A 552 4.56 24.86 -20.63
C GLY A 552 3.12 24.53 -20.26
N TYR A 553 2.84 23.24 -20.13
CA TYR A 553 1.51 22.72 -19.83
C TYR A 553 1.36 22.26 -18.36
N GLY A 554 2.36 22.50 -17.50
CA GLY A 554 2.39 22.03 -16.12
C GLY A 554 2.98 20.61 -15.95
N GLY A 555 2.80 20.07 -14.74
CA GLY A 555 3.20 18.72 -14.36
C GLY A 555 4.63 18.61 -13.86
N SER A 556 5.11 17.38 -13.72
CA SER A 556 6.46 17.06 -13.23
C SER A 556 7.14 16.04 -14.12
N MET A 557 8.47 15.99 -14.04
CA MET A 557 9.24 14.87 -14.60
C MET A 557 8.84 13.51 -14.00
N ASP A 558 8.19 13.50 -12.83
CA ASP A 558 7.77 12.28 -12.12
C ASP A 558 6.31 11.88 -12.34
N SER A 559 5.45 12.80 -12.81
CA SER A 559 3.99 12.58 -12.90
C SER A 559 3.47 12.50 -14.33
N GLY A 560 4.37 12.42 -15.32
CA GLY A 560 4.03 12.40 -16.74
C GLY A 560 3.73 13.78 -17.32
N PRO A 561 3.75 13.93 -18.66
CA PRO A 561 3.38 15.18 -19.30
C PRO A 561 1.88 15.41 -19.12
N THR A 562 1.46 16.66 -18.97
CA THR A 562 0.04 17.06 -18.89
C THR A 562 -0.60 17.24 -20.28
N TRP A 563 0.18 17.13 -21.35
CA TRP A 563 -0.25 17.40 -22.72
C TRP A 563 0.29 16.38 -23.73
N ASN A 564 -0.57 15.98 -24.68
CA ASN A 564 -0.18 15.15 -25.82
C ASN A 564 0.35 16.02 -26.96
N GLY A 565 1.63 16.39 -26.91
CA GLY A 565 2.26 17.16 -27.99
C GLY A 565 3.46 16.42 -28.55
N THR A 566 3.39 15.95 -29.80
CA THR A 566 4.61 15.72 -30.58
C THR A 566 5.28 17.08 -30.74
N LEU A 567 6.34 17.34 -29.98
CA LEU A 567 7.14 18.56 -30.06
C LEU A 567 7.69 18.69 -31.49
N THR A 568 6.95 19.38 -32.35
CA THR A 568 7.47 19.85 -33.64
C THR A 568 8.28 21.09 -33.33
N PHE A 569 9.56 20.91 -33.04
CA PHE A 569 10.51 22.02 -33.06
C PHE A 569 10.55 22.59 -34.48
N LYS A 570 9.77 23.65 -34.74
CA LYS A 570 10.01 24.52 -35.90
C LYS A 570 11.27 25.32 -35.62
N LEU A 571 12.43 24.72 -35.90
CA LEU A 571 13.69 25.44 -36.04
C LEU A 571 13.50 26.46 -37.16
N THR A 572 13.20 27.71 -36.79
CA THR A 572 13.23 28.83 -37.73
C THR A 572 14.68 29.25 -37.84
N VAL A 573 15.42 28.62 -38.75
CA VAL A 573 16.75 29.09 -39.12
C VAL A 573 16.56 30.40 -39.89
N SER A 574 16.73 31.54 -39.22
CA SER A 574 16.90 32.81 -39.91
C SER A 574 18.26 32.78 -40.60
N ALA A 575 18.24 32.54 -41.91
CA ALA A 575 19.43 32.65 -42.74
C ALA A 575 19.94 34.09 -42.68
N ALA A 576 21.05 34.30 -41.97
CA ALA A 576 21.85 35.51 -42.12
C ALA A 576 22.30 35.59 -43.59
N ARG A 577 21.86 36.63 -44.30
CA ARG A 577 22.28 36.92 -45.68
C ARG A 577 23.79 37.16 -45.71
N PHE A 578 24.55 36.18 -46.16
CA PHE A 578 25.91 36.41 -46.66
C PHE A 578 25.81 36.94 -48.10
N ASN A 579 26.24 38.19 -48.30
CA ASN A 579 26.46 38.77 -49.63
C ASN A 579 27.64 38.05 -50.31
N LEU A 580 27.35 37.17 -51.27
CA LEU A 580 28.35 36.67 -52.20
C LEU A 580 28.32 37.52 -53.47
N ARG A 581 29.43 38.18 -53.75
CA ARG A 581 29.71 38.86 -55.03
C ARG A 581 29.75 37.82 -56.15
N SER A 582 29.16 38.21 -57.27
CA SER A 582 29.06 37.48 -58.53
C SER A 582 30.41 37.19 -59.19
N SER A 583 30.54 36.00 -59.78
CA SER A 583 31.22 35.84 -61.07
C SER A 583 30.59 34.70 -61.88
N ASN A 584 30.25 35.04 -63.12
CA ASN A 584 29.61 34.25 -64.17
C ASN A 584 30.24 32.88 -64.44
N GLN A 585 29.40 31.85 -64.66
CA GLN A 585 29.41 31.06 -65.91
C GLN A 585 28.16 30.19 -66.04
N SER A 586 27.69 30.11 -67.29
CA SER A 586 26.44 29.53 -67.82
C SER A 586 26.47 27.98 -67.96
N PRO A 587 25.33 27.34 -68.29
CA PRO A 587 24.98 25.98 -67.85
C PRO A 587 25.10 24.91 -68.95
N GLU A 588 25.26 23.64 -68.56
CA GLU A 588 24.74 22.50 -69.34
C GLU A 588 24.43 21.25 -68.45
N PRO A 589 23.50 20.36 -68.87
CA PRO A 589 22.85 19.37 -68.02
C PRO A 589 23.33 17.93 -68.28
N LEU A 590 23.17 16.98 -67.34
CA LEU A 590 22.60 15.64 -67.58
C LEU A 590 22.60 14.71 -66.33
N ARG A 591 21.43 14.08 -66.11
CA ARG A 591 21.15 12.66 -65.76
C ARG A 591 21.70 12.00 -64.48
N THR A 592 20.74 11.68 -63.60
CA THR A 592 20.40 10.36 -63.01
C THR A 592 21.53 9.31 -62.84
N THR A 593 21.84 8.90 -61.61
CA THR A 593 21.28 7.72 -60.90
C THR A 593 22.08 7.37 -59.63
N THR A 594 21.35 6.95 -58.60
CA THR A 594 21.70 5.96 -57.53
C THR A 594 22.74 6.27 -56.43
N SER A 595 22.33 5.80 -55.24
CA SER A 595 23.06 5.48 -53.99
C SER A 595 23.55 6.64 -53.11
N LEU A 596 22.85 6.83 -51.98
CA LEU A 596 23.35 7.49 -50.77
C LEU A 596 23.85 6.42 -49.80
N PRO A 597 25.14 6.43 -49.42
CA PRO A 597 25.59 5.93 -48.14
C PRO A 597 25.77 7.07 -47.14
N ALA A 598 25.69 6.70 -45.87
CA ALA A 598 25.80 7.51 -44.67
C ALA A 598 26.98 8.50 -44.69
N ASP A 599 26.72 9.75 -44.29
CA ASP A 599 27.63 10.61 -43.51
C ASP A 599 27.05 12.03 -43.36
N VAL A 600 26.05 12.22 -42.49
CA VAL A 600 25.83 13.51 -41.77
C VAL A 600 25.03 13.24 -40.49
N CYS A 601 25.69 12.74 -39.44
CA CYS A 601 25.18 12.79 -38.06
C CYS A 601 26.36 12.98 -37.10
N LEU A 602 27.12 14.06 -37.29
CA LEU A 602 28.16 14.48 -36.35
C LEU A 602 28.24 16.00 -36.32
N HIS A 603 27.30 16.62 -35.60
CA HIS A 603 27.56 17.87 -34.84
C HIS A 603 26.39 18.25 -33.92
N PHE A 604 25.78 17.31 -33.18
CA PHE A 604 24.83 17.64 -32.10
C PHE A 604 24.86 16.61 -30.96
N LEU A 605 26.03 16.04 -30.68
CA LEU A 605 26.26 15.11 -29.57
C LEU A 605 27.51 15.53 -28.78
N ASN A 606 27.55 16.75 -28.23
CA ASN A 606 28.71 17.14 -27.42
C ASN A 606 28.45 18.03 -26.20
N GLU A 607 27.25 18.01 -25.60
CA GLU A 607 27.07 18.55 -24.23
C GLU A 607 26.20 17.71 -23.27
N VAL A 608 25.70 16.52 -23.66
CA VAL A 608 24.83 15.70 -22.77
C VAL A 608 25.49 14.40 -22.26
N GLN A 609 26.72 14.07 -22.66
CA GLN A 609 27.45 12.90 -22.15
C GLN A 609 28.73 13.26 -21.38
N ARG A 610 28.57 13.95 -20.25
CA ARG A 610 29.64 14.08 -19.25
C ARG A 610 29.18 13.99 -17.79
N SER A 611 28.15 13.19 -17.50
CA SER A 611 27.75 12.90 -16.11
C SER A 611 27.48 11.42 -15.78
N HIS A 612 27.73 10.48 -16.71
CA HIS A 612 27.58 9.04 -16.44
C HIS A 612 28.81 8.25 -16.91
N CYS A 613 29.92 8.40 -16.20
CA CYS A 613 31.01 7.44 -16.12
C CYS A 613 31.87 7.82 -14.91
N ASP A 614 31.38 7.51 -13.71
CA ASP A 614 32.20 7.35 -12.49
C ASP A 614 31.33 6.73 -11.39
N ARG A 615 31.08 5.42 -11.52
CA ARG A 615 30.77 4.49 -10.43
C ARG A 615 30.63 3.09 -11.02
N LEU A 616 31.77 2.43 -11.22
CA LEU A 616 31.97 0.99 -11.20
C LEU A 616 33.48 0.73 -11.30
N GLN A 617 34.15 0.89 -10.16
CA GLN A 617 35.30 0.10 -9.73
C GLN A 617 35.10 -0.24 -8.25
#